data_AF-A0A7Z8PFV2-F1
#
_entry.id   AF-A0A7Z8PFV2-F1
#
_cell.length_a   1.000
_cell.length_b   1.000
_cell.length_c   1.000
_cell.angle_alpha   90.00
_cell.angle_beta   90.00
_cell.angle_gamma   90.00
#
_symmetry.space_group_name_H-M   'P 1'
#
loop_
_entity.id
_entity.type
_entity.pdbx_description
1 polymer ?
#
loop_
_entity_poly.entity_id
_entity_poly.type
_entity_poly.pdbx_seq_one_letter_code
_entity_poly.pdbx_strand_id
1 'polypeptide(L)'
;MSDISEFATRGERGLDVFRRVEEQAQRRYRYSCIATVNPDTGAVTAHAPVAQKHPDRMRAAADRLAGSALLAHRFSLGSPQEYPAADMSGDPLHLFVYLDFCRLWQLAEQEFARAVTALDTGAALTSPEISNVLRLALDFNRIARAEPIIERVLPDLMQATRTKTDDKWQNAAYSLRMIGDLRLRADRPQDALAAYEAALALGKNPHRMGLAIQAAHAAQDWDAAKRHLRAFEARWPLPDTLAPIKASLPPAPEGGPA
;
A
#
# COMPACT_ATOMS: atom_id res chain seq x y z
N MET A 1 5.03 -29.35 5.55
CA MET A 1 4.11 -28.80 4.53
C MET A 1 4.68 -27.46 4.10
N SER A 2 4.90 -27.27 2.80
CA SER A 2 5.45 -26.02 2.25
C SER A 2 4.45 -24.89 2.51
N ASP A 3 4.81 -23.95 3.36
CA ASP A 3 3.99 -22.77 3.65
C ASP A 3 4.02 -21.86 2.43
N ILE A 4 2.93 -21.82 1.65
CA ILE A 4 2.79 -20.88 0.54
C ILE A 4 2.66 -19.48 1.15
N SER A 5 3.81 -18.86 1.37
CA SER A 5 3.87 -17.54 1.98
C SER A 5 3.39 -16.44 1.02
N GLU A 6 3.52 -16.65 -0.30
CA GLU A 6 3.32 -15.62 -1.34
C GLU A 6 2.64 -16.18 -2.59
N PHE A 7 1.62 -15.46 -3.07
CA PHE A 7 0.91 -15.73 -4.31
C PHE A 7 0.59 -14.41 -5.02
N ALA A 8 0.25 -14.47 -6.31
CA ALA A 8 -0.09 -13.29 -7.09
C ALA A 8 -1.54 -13.35 -7.60
N THR A 9 -2.13 -12.17 -7.83
CA THR A 9 -3.35 -11.98 -8.59
C THR A 9 -3.18 -10.84 -9.60
N ARG A 10 -4.06 -10.78 -10.61
CA ARG A 10 -4.12 -9.61 -11.49
C ARG A 10 -4.66 -8.41 -10.70
N GLY A 11 -3.91 -7.31 -10.71
CA GLY A 11 -4.25 -6.03 -10.09
C GLY A 11 -4.59 -4.96 -11.12
N GLU A 12 -4.77 -3.72 -10.64
CA GLU A 12 -5.13 -2.57 -11.47
C GLU A 12 -3.99 -2.10 -12.39
N ARG A 13 -2.73 -2.35 -11.98
CA ARG A 13 -1.52 -1.82 -12.63
C ARG A 13 -0.48 -2.89 -12.97
N GLY A 14 -0.80 -4.17 -12.75
CA GLY A 14 0.14 -5.26 -12.92
C GLY A 14 -0.31 -6.53 -12.20
N LEU A 15 0.65 -7.38 -11.83
CA LEU A 15 0.41 -8.57 -11.03
C LEU A 15 0.75 -8.27 -9.58
N ASP A 16 -0.26 -8.18 -8.74
CA ASP A 16 -0.10 -7.88 -7.32
C ASP A 16 0.28 -9.14 -6.56
N VAL A 17 1.36 -9.05 -5.79
CA VAL A 17 1.89 -10.15 -4.98
C VAL A 17 1.46 -9.95 -3.54
N PHE A 18 0.73 -10.94 -3.03
CA PHE A 18 0.17 -10.96 -1.69
C PHE A 18 0.97 -11.90 -0.80
N ARG A 19 1.17 -11.45 0.43
CA ARG A 19 1.63 -12.31 1.52
C ARG A 19 0.49 -12.62 2.45
N ARG A 20 0.36 -13.89 2.81
CA ARG A 20 -0.48 -14.33 3.92
C ARG A 20 0.25 -14.06 5.23
N VAL A 21 -0.38 -13.33 6.15
CA VAL A 21 0.16 -12.99 7.45
C VAL A 21 -0.77 -13.55 8.51
N GLU A 22 -0.22 -14.36 9.40
CA GLU A 22 -0.97 -14.90 10.54
C GLU A 22 -1.11 -13.84 11.63
N GLU A 23 -2.35 -13.55 12.04
CA GLU A 23 -2.62 -12.76 13.24
C GLU A 23 -2.87 -13.71 14.42
N GLN A 24 -1.79 -14.01 15.14
CA GLN A 24 -1.81 -14.94 16.29
C GLN A 24 -2.89 -14.62 17.32
N ALA A 25 -3.15 -13.33 17.56
CA ALA A 25 -4.16 -12.87 18.52
C ALA A 25 -5.61 -13.21 18.10
N GLN A 26 -5.90 -13.30 16.80
CA GLN A 26 -7.25 -13.52 16.28
C GLN A 26 -7.45 -14.90 15.65
N ARG A 27 -6.38 -15.71 15.53
CA ARG A 27 -6.37 -16.98 14.77
C ARG A 27 -6.94 -16.80 13.36
N ARG A 28 -6.66 -15.65 12.76
CA ARG A 28 -7.11 -15.27 11.42
C ARG A 28 -5.91 -14.94 10.57
N TYR A 29 -6.09 -15.11 9.27
CA TYR A 29 -5.12 -14.66 8.29
C TYR A 29 -5.54 -13.29 7.78
N ARG A 30 -4.57 -12.43 7.54
CA ARG A 30 -4.72 -11.25 6.69
C ARG A 30 -3.84 -11.41 5.46
N TYR A 31 -4.23 -10.75 4.39
CA TYR A 31 -3.42 -10.64 3.19
C TYR A 31 -2.94 -9.21 3.06
N SER A 32 -1.70 -9.03 2.64
CA SER A 32 -1.13 -7.72 2.37
C SER A 32 -0.41 -7.75 1.04
N CYS A 33 -0.76 -6.83 0.14
CA CYS A 33 -0.04 -6.61 -1.10
C CYS A 33 1.33 -6.04 -0.77
N ILE A 34 2.37 -6.84 -1.03
CA ILE A 34 3.76 -6.50 -0.73
C ILE A 34 4.53 -6.02 -1.96
N ALA A 35 4.03 -6.27 -3.16
CA ALA A 35 4.62 -5.80 -4.41
C ALA A 35 3.62 -5.81 -5.57
N THR A 36 3.92 -5.06 -6.63
CA THR A 36 3.29 -5.18 -7.95
C THR A 36 4.37 -5.49 -8.97
N VAL A 37 4.17 -6.52 -9.80
CA VAL A 37 5.08 -6.93 -10.87
C VAL A 37 4.48 -6.50 -12.21
N ASN A 38 5.26 -5.79 -13.03
CA ASN A 38 4.87 -5.47 -14.39
C ASN A 38 4.98 -6.76 -15.25
N PRO A 39 3.89 -7.23 -15.87
CA PRO A 39 3.89 -8.50 -16.59
C PRO A 39 4.74 -8.50 -17.86
N ASP A 40 4.97 -7.33 -18.47
CA ASP A 40 5.69 -7.22 -19.75
C ASP A 40 7.21 -7.13 -19.54
N THR A 41 7.64 -6.46 -18.46
CA THR A 41 9.06 -6.18 -18.18
C THR A 41 9.63 -7.01 -17.03
N GLY A 42 8.78 -7.63 -16.21
CA GLY A 42 9.19 -8.29 -14.97
C GLY A 42 9.68 -7.33 -13.88
N ALA A 43 9.54 -6.01 -14.08
CA ALA A 43 9.93 -5.01 -13.11
C ALA A 43 9.07 -5.13 -11.84
N VAL A 44 9.72 -5.04 -10.67
CA VAL A 44 9.07 -5.22 -9.36
C VAL A 44 9.00 -3.87 -8.65
N THR A 45 7.79 -3.39 -8.40
CA THR A 45 7.53 -2.27 -7.50
C THR A 45 7.23 -2.82 -6.11
N ALA A 46 8.18 -2.65 -5.18
CA ALA A 46 8.03 -3.14 -3.81
C ALA A 46 7.23 -2.19 -2.93
N HIS A 47 6.22 -2.71 -2.24
CA HIS A 47 5.39 -1.97 -1.26
C HIS A 47 5.76 -2.30 0.19
N ALA A 48 6.59 -3.32 0.40
CA ALA A 48 7.07 -3.74 1.70
C ALA A 48 8.58 -4.06 1.67
N PRO A 49 9.32 -3.90 2.80
CA PRO A 49 10.76 -4.14 2.86
C PRO A 49 11.18 -5.54 2.40
N VAL A 50 10.32 -6.53 2.63
CA VAL A 50 10.61 -7.92 2.24
C VAL A 50 10.60 -8.13 0.73
N ALA A 51 9.72 -7.45 0.00
CA ALA A 51 9.71 -7.49 -1.46
C ALA A 51 10.92 -6.78 -2.04
N GLN A 52 11.37 -5.68 -1.41
CA GLN A 52 12.58 -4.96 -1.81
C GLN A 52 13.83 -5.84 -1.66
N LYS A 53 13.91 -6.64 -0.60
CA LYS A 53 15.04 -7.56 -0.36
C LYS A 53 15.02 -8.80 -1.27
N HIS A 54 13.85 -9.20 -1.76
CA HIS A 54 13.68 -10.44 -2.51
C HIS A 54 12.81 -10.26 -3.77
N PRO A 55 13.24 -9.43 -4.74
CA PRO A 55 12.46 -9.18 -5.95
C PRO A 55 12.27 -10.45 -6.81
N ASP A 56 13.23 -11.39 -6.81
CA ASP A 56 13.11 -12.67 -7.51
C ASP A 56 11.94 -13.53 -7.01
N ARG A 57 11.64 -13.48 -5.70
CA ARG A 57 10.47 -14.18 -5.14
C ARG A 57 9.16 -13.60 -5.64
N MET A 58 9.11 -12.28 -5.84
CA MET A 58 7.92 -11.60 -6.35
C MET A 58 7.67 -11.98 -7.81
N ARG A 59 8.73 -11.99 -8.64
CA ARG A 59 8.69 -12.50 -10.02
C ARG A 59 8.22 -13.95 -10.06
N ALA A 60 8.82 -14.82 -9.25
CA ALA A 60 8.42 -16.23 -9.20
C ALA A 60 6.95 -16.42 -8.78
N ALA A 61 6.40 -15.58 -7.90
CA ALA A 61 4.98 -15.60 -7.54
C ALA A 61 4.07 -15.17 -8.72
N ALA A 62 4.50 -14.16 -9.48
CA ALA A 62 3.80 -13.70 -10.68
C ALA A 62 3.84 -14.75 -11.81
N ASP A 63 4.98 -15.41 -12.02
CA ASP A 63 5.14 -16.47 -13.03
C ASP A 63 4.26 -17.69 -12.70
N ARG A 64 4.16 -18.06 -11.42
CA ARG A 64 3.23 -19.11 -10.96
C ARG A 64 1.78 -18.80 -11.29
N LEU A 65 1.36 -17.53 -11.18
CA LEU A 65 0.01 -17.11 -11.57
C LEU A 65 -0.21 -17.30 -13.08
N ALA A 66 0.75 -16.90 -13.92
CA ALA A 66 0.63 -17.00 -15.37
C ALA A 66 0.53 -18.46 -15.87
N GLY A 67 1.21 -19.39 -15.20
CA GLY A 67 1.18 -20.82 -15.54
C GLY A 67 0.06 -21.64 -14.87
N SER A 68 -0.81 -21.03 -14.07
CA SER A 68 -1.77 -21.77 -13.24
C SER A 68 -3.08 -22.09 -13.98
N ALA A 69 -3.32 -23.38 -14.23
CA ALA A 69 -4.60 -23.86 -14.76
C ALA A 69 -5.78 -23.54 -13.82
N LEU A 70 -5.56 -23.64 -12.51
CA LEU A 70 -6.54 -23.27 -11.49
C LEU A 70 -7.04 -21.83 -11.64
N LEU A 71 -6.14 -20.89 -11.94
CA LEU A 71 -6.48 -19.47 -12.02
C LEU A 71 -7.04 -19.05 -13.38
N ALA A 72 -6.79 -19.85 -14.41
CA ALA A 72 -7.46 -19.76 -15.69
C ALA A 72 -8.87 -20.39 -15.69
N HIS A 73 -9.20 -21.16 -14.65
CA HIS A 73 -10.46 -21.90 -14.54
C HIS A 73 -11.67 -20.97 -14.45
N ARG A 74 -12.71 -21.27 -15.23
CA ARG A 74 -13.99 -20.54 -15.21
C ARG A 74 -15.05 -21.42 -14.57
N PHE A 75 -15.84 -20.84 -13.66
CA PHE A 75 -16.92 -21.56 -13.01
C PHE A 75 -18.14 -20.65 -12.76
N SER A 76 -19.33 -21.26 -12.76
CA SER A 76 -20.58 -20.65 -12.30
C SER A 76 -20.91 -21.11 -10.89
N LEU A 77 -21.26 -20.17 -10.00
CA LEU A 77 -21.75 -20.47 -8.64
C LEU A 77 -23.04 -21.29 -8.61
N GLY A 78 -23.81 -21.31 -9.72
CA GLY A 78 -25.01 -22.15 -9.84
C GLY A 78 -24.73 -23.57 -10.34
N SER A 79 -23.49 -23.87 -10.76
CA SER A 79 -23.11 -25.13 -11.40
C SER A 79 -21.95 -25.77 -10.62
N PRO A 80 -22.23 -26.56 -9.57
CA PRO A 80 -21.18 -27.18 -8.74
C PRO A 80 -20.18 -28.05 -9.53
N GLN A 81 -20.58 -28.54 -10.71
CA GLN A 81 -19.75 -29.43 -11.52
C GLN A 81 -18.65 -28.65 -12.26
N GLU A 82 -18.79 -27.33 -12.32
CA GLU A 82 -17.78 -26.41 -12.84
C GLU A 82 -16.85 -25.94 -11.71
N TYR A 83 -17.02 -26.35 -10.46
CA TYR A 83 -16.14 -25.89 -9.39
C TYR A 83 -14.73 -26.44 -9.57
N PRO A 84 -13.70 -25.65 -9.17
CA PRO A 84 -12.33 -26.11 -9.29
C PRO A 84 -12.09 -27.36 -8.43
N ALA A 85 -11.61 -28.44 -9.05
CA ALA A 85 -11.22 -29.65 -8.34
C ALA A 85 -9.87 -29.44 -7.62
N ALA A 86 -9.68 -30.14 -6.49
CA ALA A 86 -8.52 -29.95 -5.61
C ALA A 86 -7.19 -30.40 -6.25
N ASP A 87 -7.22 -31.24 -7.27
CA ASP A 87 -6.06 -31.74 -8.01
C ASP A 87 -5.61 -30.81 -9.15
N MET A 88 -6.43 -29.83 -9.55
CA MET A 88 -6.13 -28.95 -10.69
C MET A 88 -4.90 -28.05 -10.49
N SER A 89 -4.50 -27.74 -9.25
CA SER A 89 -3.36 -26.86 -8.97
C SER A 89 -2.03 -27.59 -8.78
N GLY A 90 -2.00 -28.92 -8.87
CA GLY A 90 -0.83 -29.76 -8.52
C GLY A 90 -0.48 -29.76 -7.02
N ASP A 91 -0.77 -28.66 -6.32
CA ASP A 91 -0.79 -28.54 -4.86
C ASP A 91 -2.20 -28.08 -4.41
N PRO A 92 -2.98 -28.95 -3.73
CA PRO A 92 -4.32 -28.62 -3.25
C PRO A 92 -4.38 -27.39 -2.33
N LEU A 93 -3.28 -27.03 -1.65
CA LEU A 93 -3.26 -25.88 -0.75
C LEU A 93 -3.42 -24.54 -1.48
N HIS A 94 -2.97 -24.46 -2.74
CA HIS A 94 -3.14 -23.24 -3.54
C HIS A 94 -4.62 -22.89 -3.71
N LEU A 95 -5.48 -23.85 -4.02
CA LEU A 95 -6.92 -23.62 -4.16
C LEU A 95 -7.50 -22.96 -2.90
N PHE A 96 -7.17 -23.50 -1.72
CA PHE A 96 -7.68 -22.97 -0.46
C PHE A 96 -7.17 -21.57 -0.14
N VAL A 97 -5.91 -21.26 -0.46
CA VAL A 97 -5.36 -19.91 -0.31
C VAL A 97 -6.11 -18.91 -1.18
N TYR A 98 -6.35 -19.23 -2.45
CA TYR A 98 -7.09 -18.35 -3.35
C TYR A 98 -8.56 -18.18 -2.94
N LEU A 99 -9.23 -19.24 -2.47
CA LEU A 99 -10.61 -19.14 -1.98
C LEU A 99 -10.71 -18.27 -0.71
N ASP A 100 -9.80 -18.44 0.24
CA ASP A 100 -9.76 -17.62 1.46
C ASP A 100 -9.44 -16.15 1.13
N PHE A 101 -8.49 -15.92 0.22
CA PHE A 101 -8.20 -14.58 -0.30
C PHE A 101 -9.43 -13.93 -0.97
N CYS A 102 -10.10 -14.64 -1.88
CA CYS A 102 -11.30 -14.15 -2.55
C CYS A 102 -12.39 -13.78 -1.54
N ARG A 103 -12.58 -14.59 -0.49
CA ARG A 103 -13.52 -14.27 0.59
C ARG A 103 -13.17 -12.94 1.27
N LEU A 104 -11.92 -12.76 1.68
CA LEU A 104 -11.51 -11.52 2.37
C LEU A 104 -11.51 -10.30 1.44
N TRP A 105 -11.21 -10.48 0.15
CA TRP A 105 -11.36 -9.44 -0.86
C TRP A 105 -12.80 -8.97 -0.97
N GLN A 106 -13.78 -9.89 -1.04
CA GLN A 106 -15.20 -9.52 -1.13
C GLN A 106 -15.67 -8.74 0.10
N LEU A 107 -15.19 -9.08 1.30
CA LEU A 107 -15.46 -8.29 2.50
C LEU A 107 -14.86 -6.88 2.39
N ALA A 108 -13.65 -6.73 1.82
CA ALA A 108 -13.07 -5.42 1.57
C ALA A 108 -13.90 -4.59 0.57
N GLU A 109 -14.37 -5.21 -0.53
CA GLU A 109 -15.25 -4.52 -1.50
C GLU A 109 -16.58 -4.06 -0.87
N GLN A 110 -17.16 -4.86 0.02
CA GLN A 110 -18.34 -4.44 0.79
C GLN A 110 -18.05 -3.25 1.70
N GLU A 111 -16.90 -3.24 2.38
CA GLU A 111 -16.49 -2.12 3.24
C GLU A 111 -16.24 -0.83 2.42
N PHE A 112 -15.64 -0.94 1.23
CA PHE A 112 -15.50 0.22 0.33
C PHE A 112 -16.87 0.77 -0.09
N ALA A 113 -17.78 -0.11 -0.52
CA ALA A 113 -19.13 0.30 -0.92
C ALA A 113 -19.91 0.96 0.23
N ARG A 114 -19.80 0.41 1.45
CA ARG A 114 -20.38 0.98 2.67
C ARG A 114 -19.82 2.38 2.94
N ALA A 115 -18.51 2.54 2.89
CA ALA A 115 -17.84 3.81 3.15
C ALA A 115 -18.22 4.89 2.12
N VAL A 116 -18.22 4.55 0.83
CA VAL A 116 -18.64 5.48 -0.24
C VAL A 116 -20.09 5.89 -0.06
N THR A 117 -21.00 4.93 0.18
CA THR A 117 -22.43 5.22 0.41
C THR A 117 -22.63 6.14 1.61
N ALA A 118 -21.91 5.91 2.72
CA ALA A 118 -21.98 6.78 3.89
C ALA A 118 -21.54 8.21 3.55
N LEU A 119 -20.42 8.38 2.86
CA LEU A 119 -19.90 9.69 2.47
C LEU A 119 -20.83 10.41 1.46
N ASP A 120 -21.42 9.69 0.51
CA ASP A 120 -22.32 10.25 -0.49
C ASP A 120 -23.67 10.69 0.10
N THR A 121 -24.12 10.03 1.16
CA THR A 121 -25.33 10.40 1.91
C THR A 121 -25.07 11.47 2.98
N GLY A 122 -23.83 11.97 3.08
CA GLY A 122 -23.44 13.00 4.04
C GLY A 122 -23.18 12.49 5.46
N ALA A 123 -23.13 11.17 5.67
CA ALA A 123 -22.72 10.60 6.95
C ALA A 123 -21.20 10.73 7.15
N ALA A 124 -20.79 11.08 8.37
CA ALA A 124 -19.38 11.17 8.71
C ALA A 124 -18.81 9.80 9.09
N LEU A 125 -17.65 9.45 8.54
CA LEU A 125 -16.87 8.30 8.99
C LEU A 125 -16.06 8.66 10.23
N THR A 126 -16.01 7.75 11.20
CA THR A 126 -15.13 7.91 12.36
C THR A 126 -13.66 7.71 11.96
N SER A 127 -12.71 8.24 12.74
CA SER A 127 -11.27 8.06 12.45
C SER A 127 -10.83 6.59 12.35
N PRO A 128 -11.32 5.66 13.19
CA PRO A 128 -11.05 4.23 13.03
C PRO A 128 -11.62 3.65 11.73
N GLU A 129 -12.82 4.06 11.31
CA GLU A 129 -13.41 3.60 10.04
C GLU A 129 -12.61 4.07 8.83
N ILE A 130 -12.21 5.35 8.81
CA ILE A 130 -11.32 5.90 7.78
C ILE A 130 -10.02 5.10 7.73
N SER A 131 -9.39 4.88 8.89
CA SER A 131 -8.13 4.14 8.98
C SER A 131 -8.27 2.70 8.49
N ASN A 132 -9.37 2.02 8.87
CA ASN A 132 -9.62 0.64 8.48
C ASN A 132 -9.82 0.50 6.97
N VAL A 133 -10.61 1.38 6.37
CA VAL A 133 -10.90 1.34 4.94
C VAL A 133 -9.65 1.67 4.11
N LEU A 134 -8.87 2.68 4.50
CA LEU A 134 -7.59 2.98 3.84
C LEU A 134 -6.59 1.83 3.96
N ARG A 135 -6.54 1.15 5.12
CA ARG A 135 -5.71 -0.04 5.32
C ARG A 135 -6.16 -1.18 4.40
N LEU A 136 -7.46 -1.46 4.28
CA LEU A 136 -7.98 -2.46 3.35
C LEU A 136 -7.58 -2.13 1.90
N ALA A 137 -7.65 -0.85 1.50
CA ALA A 137 -7.22 -0.43 0.17
C ALA A 137 -5.73 -0.70 -0.07
N LEU A 138 -4.87 -0.51 0.93
CA LEU A 138 -3.44 -0.86 0.85
C LEU A 138 -3.21 -2.37 0.84
N ASP A 139 -3.86 -3.09 1.76
CA ASP A 139 -3.72 -4.54 1.93
C ASP A 139 -4.16 -5.28 0.64
N PHE A 140 -5.20 -4.80 -0.04
CA PHE A 140 -5.71 -5.36 -1.30
C PHE A 140 -5.28 -4.60 -2.57
N ASN A 141 -4.44 -3.57 -2.43
CA ASN A 141 -3.99 -2.70 -3.53
C ASN A 141 -5.11 -2.13 -4.41
N ARG A 142 -6.22 -1.70 -3.80
CA ARG A 142 -7.43 -1.19 -4.45
C ARG A 142 -7.39 0.32 -4.57
N ILE A 143 -6.46 0.82 -5.38
CA ILE A 143 -6.17 2.26 -5.52
C ILE A 143 -7.40 2.99 -6.03
N ALA A 144 -8.03 2.49 -7.11
CA ALA A 144 -9.23 3.10 -7.69
C ALA A 144 -10.41 3.13 -6.70
N ARG A 145 -10.53 2.13 -5.82
CA ARG A 145 -11.57 2.09 -4.79
C ARG A 145 -11.33 3.10 -3.66
N ALA A 146 -10.07 3.40 -3.36
CA ALA A 146 -9.72 4.37 -2.34
C ALA A 146 -9.96 5.82 -2.77
N GLU A 147 -9.83 6.13 -4.07
CA GLU A 147 -9.89 7.50 -4.59
C GLU A 147 -11.10 8.31 -4.09
N PRO A 148 -12.37 7.89 -4.29
CA PRO A 148 -13.52 8.67 -3.86
C PRO A 148 -13.56 8.85 -2.33
N ILE A 149 -13.02 7.89 -1.58
CA ILE A 149 -12.95 7.98 -0.12
C ILE A 149 -11.90 9.02 0.28
N ILE A 150 -10.71 8.98 -0.33
CA ILE A 150 -9.63 9.94 -0.10
C ILE A 150 -10.11 11.36 -0.40
N GLU A 151 -10.74 11.58 -1.55
CA GLU A 151 -11.25 12.90 -1.96
C GLU A 151 -12.17 13.52 -0.93
N ARG A 152 -13.03 12.71 -0.29
CA ARG A 152 -13.98 13.19 0.72
C ARG A 152 -13.36 13.41 2.10
N VAL A 153 -12.44 12.56 2.53
CA VAL A 153 -11.88 12.63 3.91
C VAL A 153 -10.62 13.49 4.02
N LEU A 154 -9.90 13.70 2.92
CA LEU A 154 -8.62 14.40 2.93
C LEU A 154 -8.72 15.86 3.41
N PRO A 155 -9.73 16.68 3.02
CA PRO A 155 -9.85 18.05 3.51
C PRO A 155 -9.93 18.13 5.04
N ASP A 156 -10.74 17.27 5.66
CA ASP A 156 -10.91 17.22 7.12
C ASP A 156 -9.62 16.76 7.83
N LEU A 157 -8.95 15.75 7.28
CA LEU A 157 -7.65 15.30 7.78
C LEU A 157 -6.59 16.40 7.69
N MET A 158 -6.57 17.16 6.60
CA MET A 158 -5.67 18.30 6.41
C MET A 158 -6.00 19.42 7.39
N GLN A 159 -7.27 19.70 7.65
CA GLN A 159 -7.68 20.70 8.62
C GLN A 159 -7.25 20.32 10.05
N ALA A 160 -7.30 19.04 10.41
CA ALA A 160 -6.84 18.54 11.71
C ALA A 160 -5.34 18.83 11.97
N THR A 161 -4.52 18.95 10.92
CA THR A 161 -3.09 19.32 11.06
C THR A 161 -2.88 20.74 11.60
N ARG A 162 -3.87 21.63 11.41
CA ARG A 162 -3.79 23.04 11.79
C ARG A 162 -4.27 23.27 13.22
N THR A 163 -5.32 22.56 13.63
CA THR A 163 -5.95 22.79 14.93
C THR A 163 -5.25 22.07 16.07
N LYS A 164 -4.61 20.91 15.82
CA LYS A 164 -3.88 20.10 16.83
C LYS A 164 -4.69 19.80 18.11
N THR A 165 -6.00 19.85 18.03
CA THR A 165 -6.93 19.61 19.15
C THR A 165 -7.36 18.14 19.16
N ASP A 166 -7.27 17.49 20.33
CA ASP A 166 -7.70 16.12 20.69
C ASP A 166 -6.79 14.92 20.35
N ASP A 167 -6.92 13.86 21.16
CA ASP A 167 -6.39 12.49 21.01
C ASP A 167 -6.56 11.87 19.60
N LYS A 168 -7.39 12.48 18.75
CA LYS A 168 -7.64 12.11 17.36
C LYS A 168 -6.46 12.36 16.42
N TRP A 169 -5.47 13.17 16.81
CA TRP A 169 -4.34 13.54 15.94
C TRP A 169 -3.48 12.33 15.52
N GLN A 170 -3.34 11.30 16.37
CA GLN A 170 -2.59 10.11 16.03
C GLN A 170 -3.26 9.30 14.91
N ASN A 171 -4.59 9.17 14.97
CA ASN A 171 -5.38 8.51 13.93
C ASN A 171 -5.34 9.31 12.62
N ALA A 172 -5.42 10.64 12.68
CA ALA A 172 -5.30 11.48 11.50
C ALA A 172 -3.92 11.33 10.83
N ALA A 173 -2.83 11.36 11.62
CA ALA A 173 -1.48 11.13 11.11
C ALA A 173 -1.31 9.74 10.49
N TYR A 174 -1.98 8.73 11.04
CA TYR A 174 -1.96 7.37 10.50
C TYR A 174 -2.73 7.27 9.17
N SER A 175 -3.92 7.87 9.07
CA SER A 175 -4.68 7.97 7.81
C SER A 175 -3.93 8.72 6.74
N LEU A 176 -3.35 9.88 7.05
CA LEU A 176 -2.56 10.68 6.10
C LEU A 176 -1.34 9.91 5.58
N ARG A 177 -0.67 9.13 6.44
CA ARG A 177 0.40 8.21 6.00
C ARG A 177 -0.13 7.19 4.98
N MET A 178 -1.27 6.56 5.25
CA MET A 178 -1.86 5.57 4.31
C MET A 178 -2.29 6.21 2.99
N ILE A 179 -2.81 7.44 3.03
CA ILE A 179 -3.10 8.22 1.82
C ILE A 179 -1.82 8.45 1.03
N GLY A 180 -0.72 8.83 1.68
CA GLY A 180 0.59 8.97 1.04
C GLY A 180 1.03 7.68 0.33
N ASP A 181 0.90 6.53 1.00
CA ASP A 181 1.23 5.22 0.41
C ASP A 181 0.36 4.93 -0.82
N LEU A 182 -0.97 5.16 -0.72
CA LEU A 182 -1.91 4.95 -1.84
C LEU A 182 -1.60 5.89 -3.02
N ARG A 183 -1.22 7.14 -2.75
CA ARG A 183 -0.83 8.13 -3.77
C ARG A 183 0.47 7.74 -4.46
N LEU A 184 1.46 7.21 -3.74
CA LEU A 184 2.67 6.66 -4.38
C LEU A 184 2.34 5.50 -5.29
N ARG A 185 1.48 4.56 -4.84
CA ARG A 185 1.06 3.43 -5.68
C ARG A 185 0.23 3.86 -6.90
N ALA A 186 -0.41 5.03 -6.83
CA ALA A 186 -1.14 5.66 -7.92
C ALA A 186 -0.24 6.46 -8.89
N ASP A 187 1.08 6.44 -8.72
CA ASP A 187 2.05 7.29 -9.44
C ASP A 187 1.76 8.80 -9.30
N ARG A 188 1.32 9.22 -8.09
CA ARG A 188 1.07 10.62 -7.72
C ARG A 188 2.03 11.08 -6.61
N PRO A 189 3.33 11.20 -6.89
CA PRO A 189 4.33 11.43 -5.85
C PRO A 189 4.24 12.82 -5.20
N GLN A 190 3.78 13.86 -5.91
CA GLN A 190 3.56 15.19 -5.32
C GLN A 190 2.44 15.13 -4.25
N ASP A 191 1.32 14.47 -4.56
CA ASP A 191 0.21 14.32 -3.62
C ASP A 191 0.59 13.44 -2.43
N ALA A 192 1.43 12.42 -2.68
CA ALA A 192 1.98 11.60 -1.61
C ALA A 192 2.87 12.41 -0.67
N LEU A 193 3.77 13.23 -1.21
CA LEU A 193 4.62 14.13 -0.43
C LEU A 193 3.76 15.04 0.46
N ALA A 194 2.73 15.68 -0.10
CA ALA A 194 1.83 16.55 0.65
C ALA A 194 1.15 15.81 1.82
N ALA A 195 0.69 14.58 1.59
CA ALA A 195 0.07 13.75 2.63
C ALA A 195 1.08 13.34 3.73
N TYR A 196 2.32 12.99 3.36
CA TYR A 196 3.36 12.67 4.35
C TYR A 196 3.81 13.88 5.16
N GLU A 197 3.94 15.06 4.55
CA GLU A 197 4.26 16.30 5.25
C GLU A 197 3.16 16.69 6.24
N ALA A 198 1.90 16.53 5.85
CA ALA A 198 0.74 16.69 6.73
C ALA A 198 0.80 15.71 7.92
N ALA A 199 1.15 14.44 7.68
CA ALA A 199 1.35 13.46 8.76
C ALA A 199 2.53 13.81 9.68
N LEU A 200 3.61 14.38 9.15
CA LEU A 200 4.77 14.84 9.92
C LEU A 200 4.46 16.06 10.79
N ALA A 201 3.57 16.95 10.34
CA ALA A 201 3.10 18.10 11.12
C ALA A 201 2.36 17.67 12.40
N LEU A 202 1.70 16.50 12.36
CA LEU A 202 1.03 15.88 13.49
C LEU A 202 1.97 15.06 14.38
N GLY A 203 3.06 14.51 13.84
CA GLY A 203 4.06 13.83 14.64
C GLY A 203 5.22 13.30 13.82
N LYS A 204 6.43 13.78 14.15
CA LYS A 204 7.68 13.37 13.49
C LYS A 204 8.20 12.06 14.06
N ASN A 205 8.45 11.09 13.20
CA ASN A 205 9.17 9.86 13.52
C ASN A 205 10.03 9.45 12.30
N PRO A 206 11.07 8.61 12.49
CA PRO A 206 11.99 8.27 11.41
C PRO A 206 11.29 7.59 10.24
N HIS A 207 10.29 6.74 10.50
CA HIS A 207 9.57 6.04 9.44
C HIS A 207 8.82 7.01 8.50
N ARG A 208 8.02 7.93 9.05
CA ARG A 208 7.29 8.94 8.26
C ARG A 208 8.22 9.89 7.53
N MET A 209 9.35 10.27 8.15
CA MET A 209 10.34 11.13 7.52
C MET A 209 11.01 10.43 6.33
N GLY A 210 11.34 9.15 6.47
CA GLY A 210 11.85 8.34 5.36
C GLY A 210 10.88 8.27 4.18
N LEU A 211 9.59 8.09 4.44
CA LEU A 211 8.55 8.11 3.39
C LEU A 211 8.45 9.47 2.70
N ALA A 212 8.52 10.58 3.45
CA ALA A 212 8.53 11.93 2.86
C ALA A 212 9.77 12.17 1.97
N ILE A 213 10.95 11.68 2.38
CA ILE A 213 12.18 11.74 1.56
C ILE A 213 12.01 10.96 0.25
N GLN A 214 11.47 9.74 0.33
CA GLN A 214 11.21 8.90 -0.84
C GLN A 214 10.19 9.56 -1.79
N ALA A 215 9.10 10.10 -1.25
CA ALA A 215 8.08 10.79 -2.04
C ALA A 215 8.62 12.07 -2.69
N ALA A 216 9.41 12.88 -1.97
CA ALA A 216 10.06 14.07 -2.53
C ALA A 216 11.02 13.72 -3.67
N HIS A 217 11.83 12.67 -3.50
CA HIS A 217 12.71 12.19 -4.56
C HIS A 217 11.91 11.68 -5.78
N ALA A 218 10.84 10.91 -5.56
CA ALA A 218 9.96 10.45 -6.63
C ALA A 218 9.22 11.59 -7.35
N ALA A 219 8.88 12.66 -6.62
CA ALA A 219 8.27 13.87 -7.14
C ALA A 219 9.25 14.80 -7.85
N GLN A 220 10.56 14.49 -7.81
CA GLN A 220 11.65 15.34 -8.26
C GLN A 220 11.71 16.70 -7.55
N ASP A 221 11.14 16.79 -6.34
CA ASP A 221 11.26 17.96 -5.48
C ASP A 221 12.56 17.85 -4.65
N TRP A 222 13.67 18.22 -5.30
CA TRP A 222 15.00 18.12 -4.71
C TRP A 222 15.17 18.99 -3.47
N ASP A 223 14.46 20.11 -3.39
CA ASP A 223 14.51 21.00 -2.24
C ASP A 223 13.82 20.36 -1.05
N ALA A 224 12.63 19.78 -1.23
CA ALA A 224 11.96 19.01 -0.19
C ALA A 224 12.80 17.81 0.25
N ALA A 225 13.37 17.05 -0.68
CA ALA A 225 14.23 15.91 -0.37
C ALA A 225 15.45 16.32 0.48
N LYS A 226 16.15 17.41 0.09
CA LYS A 226 17.28 17.97 0.85
C LYS A 226 16.85 18.45 2.23
N ARG A 227 15.72 19.17 2.35
CA ARG A 227 15.18 19.65 3.64
C ARG A 227 14.89 18.48 4.58
N HIS A 228 14.18 17.45 4.09
CA HIS A 228 13.80 16.29 4.90
C HIS A 228 15.00 15.43 5.29
N LEU A 229 15.97 15.22 4.39
CA LEU A 229 17.22 14.52 4.71
C LEU A 229 18.02 15.23 5.81
N ARG A 230 18.21 16.55 5.70
CA ARG A 230 18.89 17.33 6.75
C ARG A 230 18.16 17.21 8.09
N ALA A 231 16.83 17.30 8.08
CA ALA A 231 16.02 17.14 9.29
C ALA A 231 16.07 15.71 9.88
N PHE A 232 16.22 14.70 9.02
CA PHE A 232 16.39 13.31 9.43
C PHE A 232 17.75 13.09 10.11
N GLU A 233 18.83 13.47 9.44
CA GLU A 233 20.21 13.27 9.90
C GLU A 233 20.53 14.04 11.18
N ALA A 234 19.86 15.17 11.41
CA ALA A 234 19.95 15.92 12.66
C ALA A 234 19.43 15.15 13.89
N ARG A 235 18.67 14.07 13.70
CA ARG A 235 17.99 13.34 14.80
C ARG A 235 18.25 11.84 14.80
N TRP A 236 18.54 11.24 13.66
CA TRP A 236 18.65 9.80 13.49
C TRP A 236 19.76 9.44 12.49
N PRO A 237 20.42 8.28 12.65
CA PRO A 237 21.37 7.78 11.67
C PRO A 237 20.65 7.45 10.35
N LEU A 238 21.23 7.87 9.21
CA LEU A 238 20.66 7.63 7.90
C LEU A 238 20.65 6.11 7.58
N PRO A 239 19.50 5.49 7.33
CA PRO A 239 19.43 4.08 6.97
C PRO A 239 19.89 3.85 5.51
N ASP A 240 20.39 2.64 5.23
CA ASP A 240 20.87 2.24 3.90
C ASP A 240 19.85 2.45 2.79
N THR A 241 18.55 2.37 3.09
CA THR A 241 17.46 2.59 2.12
C THR A 241 17.36 4.03 1.63
N LEU A 242 17.90 5.01 2.38
CA LEU A 242 17.88 6.43 2.02
C LEU A 242 19.23 6.93 1.50
N ALA A 243 20.31 6.18 1.70
CA ALA A 243 21.64 6.54 1.23
C ALA A 243 21.73 6.74 -0.30
N PRO A 244 21.11 5.90 -1.16
CA PRO A 244 21.09 6.12 -2.60
C PRO A 244 20.38 7.41 -3.01
N ILE A 245 19.30 7.78 -2.31
CA ILE A 245 18.57 9.03 -2.56
C ILE A 245 19.46 10.22 -2.23
N LYS A 246 20.19 10.18 -1.11
CA LYS A 246 21.13 11.25 -0.77
C LYS A 246 22.22 11.42 -1.84
N ALA A 247 22.74 10.30 -2.36
CA ALA A 247 23.77 10.30 -3.39
C ALA A 247 23.29 10.79 -4.77
N SER A 248 21.99 10.65 -5.08
CA SER A 248 21.42 11.09 -6.36
C SER A 248 21.01 12.56 -6.39
N LEU A 249 21.01 13.25 -5.24
CA LEU A 249 20.57 14.65 -5.19
C LEU A 249 21.54 15.58 -5.92
N PRO A 250 21.03 16.54 -6.72
CA PRO A 250 21.89 17.50 -7.39
C PRO A 250 22.65 18.34 -6.35
N PRO A 251 23.89 18.77 -6.64
CA PRO A 251 24.64 19.66 -5.76
C PRO A 251 23.84 20.95 -5.47
N ALA A 252 24.16 21.63 -4.37
CA ALA A 252 23.60 22.97 -4.16
C ALA A 252 24.03 23.85 -5.34
N PRO A 253 23.15 24.72 -5.86
CA PRO A 253 23.56 25.67 -6.89
C PRO A 253 24.75 26.48 -6.36
N GLU A 254 25.89 26.39 -7.04
CA GLU A 254 27.07 27.19 -6.74
C GLU A 254 26.74 28.64 -7.13
N GLY A 255 26.29 29.45 -6.16
CA GLY A 255 26.15 30.89 -6.32
C GLY A 255 24.83 31.47 -5.80
N GLY A 256 24.91 32.13 -4.64
CA GLY A 256 23.94 33.15 -4.23
C GLY A 256 23.99 33.49 -2.74
N PRO A 257 23.97 34.78 -2.38
CA PRO A 257 25.07 35.75 -2.49
C PRO A 257 25.83 35.90 -1.15
N ALA A 258 27.02 36.49 -1.23
CA ALA A 258 27.80 36.97 -0.09
C ALA A 258 27.13 38.15 0.63
#